data_AF-A0A6M1TY74-F1
#
_entry.id   AF-A0A6M1TY74-F1
#
_cell.length_a   1.000
_cell.length_b   1.000
_cell.length_c   1.000
_cell.angle_alpha   90.00
_cell.angle_beta   90.00
_cell.angle_gamma   90.00
#
_symmetry.space_group_name_H-M   'P 1'
#
loop_
_entity.id
_entity.type
_entity.pdbx_description
1 polymer ?
#
loop_
_entity_poly.entity_id
_entity_poly.type
_entity_poly.pdbx_seq_one_letter_code
_entity_poly.pdbx_strand_id
1 'polypeptide(L)'
;MQIQHSHFATNASLRTALKRGLARQAMSHAAQAEGDVAALVRISTNMRPNAKAMQRLAQQLASRKGVVKVAKGDEGLVVFVRNVCQIRNQIDQQDLFTETALVYTRFAIRCLRTGVGYHVSRASFCLHALERLVERSAIALDRPLLPVADQEGMRVLRGLAQGRDFTESGDHFIPAAANGVWAGGVDQAALDEDWGLVCKDAAGVPLFSVRTFLSEDEMRPTVWYSWKQEASDR
;
A
#
# COMPACT_ATOMS: atom_id res chain seq x y z
N MET A 1 33.16 16.06 -16.49
CA MET A 1 31.87 16.71 -16.21
C MET A 1 31.25 16.00 -15.02
N GLN A 2 31.42 16.53 -13.80
CA GLN A 2 30.79 15.97 -12.60
C GLN A 2 29.36 16.51 -12.53
N ILE A 3 28.37 15.66 -12.81
CA ILE A 3 26.96 15.99 -12.57
C ILE A 3 26.78 15.95 -11.05
N GLN A 4 26.43 17.09 -10.44
CA GLN A 4 26.08 17.13 -9.02
C GLN A 4 24.87 16.23 -8.77
N HIS A 5 24.94 15.34 -7.77
CA HIS A 5 23.89 14.37 -7.42
C HIS A 5 22.50 15.00 -7.20
N SER A 6 22.42 16.27 -6.79
CA SER A 6 21.17 17.01 -6.63
C SER A 6 20.44 17.27 -7.96
N HIS A 7 21.18 17.51 -9.05
CA HIS A 7 20.60 17.68 -10.39
C HIS A 7 20.14 16.36 -11.01
N PHE A 8 20.67 15.23 -10.56
CA PHE A 8 20.28 13.90 -11.03
C PHE A 8 18.87 13.53 -10.56
N ALA A 9 18.54 13.86 -9.30
CA ALA A 9 17.23 13.57 -8.73
C ALA A 9 16.13 14.44 -9.35
N THR A 10 16.34 15.68 -9.77
CA THR A 10 15.24 16.53 -10.27
C THR A 10 15.10 16.56 -11.80
N ASN A 11 15.93 15.82 -12.54
CA ASN A 11 15.93 15.85 -14.00
C ASN A 11 14.75 15.07 -14.62
N ALA A 12 13.79 15.79 -15.21
CA ALA A 12 12.58 15.23 -15.81
C ALA A 12 12.86 14.26 -16.97
N SER A 13 13.88 14.52 -17.81
CA SER A 13 14.19 13.63 -18.95
C SER A 13 14.75 12.29 -18.46
N LEU A 14 15.60 12.34 -17.43
CA LEU A 14 16.18 11.16 -16.80
C LEU A 14 15.10 10.33 -16.08
N ARG A 15 14.19 10.98 -15.34
CA ARG A 15 13.04 10.30 -14.71
C ARG A 15 12.17 9.59 -15.74
N THR A 16 11.88 10.26 -16.86
CA THR A 16 11.09 9.70 -17.95
C THR A 16 11.75 8.46 -18.57
N ALA A 17 13.08 8.48 -18.72
CA ALA A 17 13.84 7.35 -19.24
C ALA A 17 13.90 6.16 -18.27
N LEU A 18 14.04 6.43 -16.95
CA LEU A 18 14.27 5.39 -15.95
C LEU A 18 13.00 4.80 -15.32
N LYS A 19 11.85 5.51 -15.35
CA LYS A 19 10.62 5.10 -14.65
C LYS A 19 10.19 3.67 -14.92
N ARG A 20 10.22 3.24 -16.19
CA ARG A 20 9.82 1.89 -16.61
C ARG A 20 10.74 0.82 -16.04
N GLY A 21 12.06 1.07 -16.07
CA GLY A 21 13.06 0.16 -15.53
C GLY A 21 12.93 0.00 -14.03
N LEU A 22 12.82 1.11 -13.30
CA LEU A 22 12.67 1.11 -11.84
C LEU A 22 11.36 0.46 -11.39
N ALA A 23 10.24 0.76 -12.07
CA ALA A 23 8.94 0.16 -11.76
C ALA A 23 8.94 -1.35 -11.99
N ARG A 24 9.48 -1.82 -13.12
CA ARG A 24 9.60 -3.27 -13.41
C ARG A 24 10.53 -3.97 -12.43
N GLN A 25 11.64 -3.34 -12.07
CA GLN A 25 12.56 -3.89 -11.07
C GLN A 25 11.86 -4.04 -9.72
N ALA A 26 11.10 -3.04 -9.28
CA ALA A 26 10.34 -3.13 -8.03
C ALA A 26 9.35 -4.30 -8.04
N MET A 27 8.59 -4.47 -9.12
CA MET A 27 7.65 -5.59 -9.29
C MET A 27 8.36 -6.95 -9.27
N SER A 28 9.47 -7.06 -9.99
CA SER A 28 10.25 -8.30 -10.05
C SER A 28 10.84 -8.67 -8.68
N HIS A 29 11.44 -7.71 -7.98
CA HIS A 29 11.96 -7.91 -6.63
C HIS A 29 10.85 -8.27 -5.64
N ALA A 30 9.68 -7.64 -5.77
CA ALA A 30 8.54 -7.95 -4.93
C ALA A 30 8.02 -9.38 -5.15
N ALA A 31 7.93 -9.84 -6.40
CA ALA A 31 7.53 -11.21 -6.76
C ALA A 31 8.52 -12.26 -6.22
N GLN A 32 9.81 -11.94 -6.13
CA GLN A 32 10.79 -12.80 -5.48
C GLN A 32 10.67 -12.81 -3.95
N ALA A 33 9.93 -11.89 -3.36
CA ALA A 33 9.84 -11.65 -1.92
C ALA A 33 8.40 -11.51 -1.40
N GLU A 34 7.48 -12.31 -1.94
CA GLU A 34 6.06 -12.30 -1.57
C GLU A 34 5.80 -12.84 -0.16
N GLY A 35 4.73 -12.33 0.46
CA GLY A 35 4.27 -12.78 1.76
C GLY A 35 3.37 -14.01 1.65
N ASP A 36 3.63 -15.02 2.48
CA ASP A 36 2.69 -16.12 2.71
C ASP A 36 1.65 -15.65 3.74
N VAL A 37 0.54 -15.10 3.26
CA VAL A 37 -0.49 -14.52 4.11
C VAL A 37 -1.18 -15.59 4.98
N ALA A 38 -1.45 -16.78 4.43
CA ALA A 38 -2.04 -17.88 5.18
C ALA A 38 -1.13 -18.32 6.36
N ALA A 39 0.19 -18.40 6.15
CA ALA A 39 1.13 -18.67 7.23
C ALA A 39 1.18 -17.51 8.26
N LEU A 40 1.11 -16.25 7.81
CA LEU A 40 1.07 -15.10 8.71
C LEU A 40 -0.17 -15.11 9.61
N VAL A 41 -1.35 -15.38 9.04
CA VAL A 41 -2.60 -15.52 9.78
C VAL A 41 -2.48 -16.65 10.82
N ARG A 42 -1.96 -17.81 10.42
CA ARG A 42 -1.74 -18.96 11.32
C ARG A 42 -0.78 -18.65 12.47
N ILE A 43 0.23 -17.82 12.24
CA ILE A 43 1.14 -17.37 13.30
C ILE A 43 0.40 -16.41 14.23
N SER A 44 -0.37 -15.47 13.69
CA SER A 44 -1.06 -14.45 14.48
C SER A 44 -2.25 -14.95 15.28
N THR A 45 -2.86 -16.11 14.96
CA THR A 45 -3.90 -16.72 15.82
C THR A 45 -3.41 -17.04 17.23
N ASN A 46 -2.09 -17.19 17.42
CA ASN A 46 -1.48 -17.42 18.73
C ASN A 46 -1.31 -16.14 19.58
N MET A 47 -1.82 -14.99 19.11
CA MET A 47 -1.70 -13.74 19.83
C MET A 47 -2.42 -13.78 21.18
N ARG A 48 -1.71 -13.36 22.23
CA ARG A 48 -2.21 -13.29 23.61
C ARG A 48 -2.05 -11.87 24.15
N PRO A 49 -2.92 -11.41 25.07
CA PRO A 49 -2.86 -10.08 25.67
C PRO A 49 -1.74 -10.03 26.74
N ASN A 50 -0.50 -10.26 26.32
CA ASN A 50 0.69 -10.23 27.16
C ASN A 50 1.81 -9.50 26.40
N ALA A 51 2.38 -8.46 27.01
CA ALA A 51 3.36 -7.60 26.35
C ALA A 51 4.59 -8.35 25.80
N LYS A 52 5.16 -9.28 26.57
CA LYS A 52 6.31 -10.08 26.13
C LYS A 52 5.93 -11.04 25.00
N ALA A 53 4.77 -11.67 25.09
CA ALA A 53 4.26 -12.55 24.02
C ALA A 53 3.99 -11.77 22.74
N MET A 54 3.36 -10.58 22.83
CA MET A 54 3.11 -9.70 21.68
C MET A 54 4.40 -9.24 21.03
N GLN A 55 5.42 -8.88 21.82
CA GLN A 55 6.73 -8.48 21.28
C GLN A 55 7.40 -9.63 20.52
N ARG A 56 7.39 -10.84 21.08
CA ARG A 56 7.93 -12.04 20.42
C ARG A 56 7.19 -12.35 19.12
N LEU A 57 5.86 -12.28 19.16
CA LEU A 57 5.02 -12.47 17.98
C LEU A 57 5.32 -11.41 16.91
N ALA A 58 5.46 -10.14 17.31
CA ALA A 58 5.79 -9.06 16.38
C ALA A 58 7.14 -9.28 15.69
N GLN A 59 8.16 -9.74 16.43
CA GLN A 59 9.47 -10.10 15.87
C GLN A 59 9.36 -11.29 14.90
N GLN A 60 8.60 -12.32 15.27
CA GLN A 60 8.40 -13.50 14.43
C GLN A 60 7.64 -13.18 13.13
N LEU A 61 6.68 -12.26 13.17
CA LEU A 61 5.97 -11.77 11.99
C LEU A 61 6.88 -10.89 11.14
N ALA A 62 7.64 -9.97 11.77
CA ALA A 62 8.54 -9.06 11.07
C ALA A 62 9.67 -9.78 10.32
N SER A 63 10.06 -10.98 10.75
CA SER A 63 11.09 -11.77 10.06
C SER A 63 10.57 -12.58 8.86
N ARG A 64 9.27 -12.48 8.53
CA ARG A 64 8.68 -13.22 7.41
C ARG A 64 8.86 -12.46 6.10
N LYS A 65 9.05 -13.23 5.03
CA LYS A 65 9.09 -12.72 3.66
C LYS A 65 7.81 -11.93 3.36
N GLY A 66 7.92 -10.87 2.58
CA GLY A 66 6.81 -9.99 2.21
C GLY A 66 6.23 -9.14 3.34
N VAL A 67 6.60 -9.35 4.61
CA VAL A 67 6.21 -8.44 5.69
C VAL A 67 7.04 -7.17 5.59
N VAL A 68 6.35 -6.06 5.32
CA VAL A 68 6.96 -4.74 5.17
C VAL A 68 7.19 -4.10 6.53
N LYS A 69 6.22 -4.24 7.44
CA LYS A 69 6.29 -3.67 8.78
C LYS A 69 5.34 -4.38 9.74
N VAL A 70 5.80 -4.51 10.98
CA VAL A 70 4.93 -4.80 12.13
C VAL A 70 5.01 -3.62 13.09
N ALA A 71 3.86 -3.14 13.53
CA ALA A 71 3.74 -2.05 14.49
C ALA A 71 2.81 -2.46 15.63
N LYS A 72 2.98 -1.84 16.79
CA LYS A 72 1.99 -1.91 17.86
C LYS A 72 0.79 -1.04 17.48
N GLY A 73 -0.41 -1.59 17.58
CA GLY A 73 -1.67 -0.83 17.53
C GLY A 73 -2.26 -0.68 18.93
N ASP A 74 -3.40 0.00 19.02
CA ASP A 74 -4.05 0.27 20.31
C ASP A 74 -4.54 -1.01 20.99
N GLU A 75 -5.12 -1.93 20.21
CA GLU A 75 -5.71 -3.19 20.71
C GLU A 75 -4.86 -4.44 20.40
N GLY A 76 -3.64 -4.28 19.85
CA GLY A 76 -2.79 -5.40 19.46
C GLY A 76 -1.67 -5.04 18.50
N LEU A 77 -1.60 -5.74 17.36
CA LEU A 77 -0.54 -5.59 16.36
C LEU A 77 -1.13 -5.15 15.02
N VAL A 78 -0.37 -4.35 14.27
CA VAL A 78 -0.68 -3.99 12.89
C VAL A 78 0.44 -4.52 12.01
N VAL A 79 0.09 -5.39 11.07
CA VAL A 79 1.02 -6.02 10.13
C VAL A 79 0.73 -5.53 8.73
N PHE A 80 1.77 -5.08 8.02
CA PHE A 80 1.72 -4.71 6.61
C PHE A 80 2.45 -5.77 5.80
N VAL A 81 1.76 -6.36 4.84
CA VAL A 81 2.26 -7.45 3.98
C VAL A 81 2.17 -7.01 2.53
N ARG A 82 3.12 -7.45 1.71
CA ARG A 82 3.20 -7.17 0.28
C ARG A 82 3.19 -8.45 -0.54
N ASN A 83 2.43 -8.44 -1.62
CA ASN A 83 2.32 -9.49 -2.62
C ASN A 83 2.31 -8.89 -4.02
N VAL A 84 2.64 -9.69 -5.03
CA VAL A 84 2.40 -9.36 -6.44
C VAL A 84 1.23 -10.22 -6.90
N CYS A 85 0.10 -9.57 -7.17
CA CYS A 85 -1.13 -10.29 -7.53
C CYS A 85 -1.56 -9.93 -8.95
N GLN A 86 -2.24 -10.87 -9.60
CA GLN A 86 -3.09 -10.55 -10.74
C GLN A 86 -4.42 -10.05 -10.19
N ILE A 87 -4.75 -8.79 -10.42
CA ILE A 87 -6.05 -8.22 -10.09
C ILE A 87 -6.94 -8.38 -11.31
N ARG A 88 -8.06 -9.09 -11.13
CA ARG A 88 -9.11 -9.20 -12.14
C ARG A 88 -10.15 -8.14 -11.84
N ASN A 89 -10.35 -7.23 -12.79
CA ASN A 89 -11.37 -6.21 -12.69
C ASN A 89 -12.64 -6.74 -13.35
N GLN A 90 -13.73 -6.75 -12.59
CA GLN A 90 -15.03 -7.23 -13.04
C GLN A 90 -16.09 -6.12 -12.95
N ILE A 91 -16.97 -6.05 -13.94
CA ILE A 91 -18.24 -5.30 -13.87
C ILE A 91 -19.35 -6.30 -14.22
N ASP A 92 -20.41 -6.33 -13.41
CA ASP A 92 -21.56 -7.23 -13.60
C ASP A 92 -21.15 -8.71 -13.85
N GLN A 93 -20.18 -9.19 -13.07
CA GLN A 93 -19.62 -10.55 -13.14
C GLN A 93 -18.90 -10.89 -14.47
N GLN A 94 -18.59 -9.90 -15.30
CA GLN A 94 -17.78 -10.07 -16.51
C GLN A 94 -16.36 -9.57 -16.27
N ASP A 95 -15.37 -10.41 -16.59
CA ASP A 95 -13.96 -10.02 -16.57
C ASP A 95 -13.70 -8.97 -17.66
N LEU A 96 -13.33 -7.76 -17.25
CA LEU A 96 -12.98 -6.69 -18.19
C LEU A 96 -11.52 -6.78 -18.59
N PHE A 97 -10.64 -6.86 -17.58
CA PHE A 97 -9.20 -7.01 -17.80
C PHE A 97 -8.52 -7.54 -16.54
N THR A 98 -7.32 -8.08 -16.74
CA THR A 98 -6.42 -8.49 -15.67
C THR A 98 -5.16 -7.64 -15.71
N GLU A 99 -4.71 -7.19 -14.54
CA GLU A 99 -3.43 -6.50 -14.42
C GLU A 99 -2.58 -7.05 -13.28
N THR A 100 -1.26 -7.06 -13.47
CA THR A 100 -0.33 -7.38 -12.39
C THR A 100 -0.08 -6.14 -11.54
N ALA A 101 -0.34 -6.24 -10.24
CA ALA A 101 -0.22 -5.13 -9.31
C ALA A 101 0.57 -5.53 -8.06
N LEU A 102 1.23 -4.53 -7.48
CA LEU A 102 1.81 -4.63 -6.16
C LEU A 102 0.70 -4.39 -5.13
N VAL A 103 0.35 -5.42 -4.37
CA VAL A 103 -0.74 -5.36 -3.39
C VAL A 103 -0.16 -5.31 -1.99
N TYR A 104 -0.56 -4.29 -1.25
CA TYR A 104 -0.28 -4.16 0.17
C TYR A 104 -1.54 -4.50 0.97
N THR A 105 -1.40 -5.35 1.97
CA THR A 105 -2.46 -5.70 2.91
C THR A 105 -2.08 -5.25 4.31
N ARG A 106 -2.96 -4.51 4.97
CA ARG A 106 -2.87 -4.18 6.40
C ARG A 106 -3.79 -5.10 7.18
N PHE A 107 -3.21 -5.83 8.13
CA PHE A 107 -3.93 -6.57 9.16
C PHE A 107 -3.81 -5.82 10.48
N ALA A 108 -4.91 -5.23 10.96
CA ALA A 108 -5.01 -4.83 12.35
C ALA A 108 -5.59 -5.99 13.16
N ILE A 109 -4.72 -6.57 13.99
CA ILE A 109 -4.93 -7.80 14.72
C ILE A 109 -5.20 -7.44 16.18
N ARG A 110 -6.31 -7.92 16.73
CA ARG A 110 -6.70 -7.68 18.12
C ARG A 110 -7.04 -8.97 18.86
N CYS A 111 -6.71 -9.02 20.15
CA CYS A 111 -7.16 -10.12 21.01
C CYS A 111 -8.63 -9.91 21.34
N LEU A 112 -9.44 -10.94 21.11
CA LEU A 112 -10.84 -10.98 21.53
C LEU A 112 -10.96 -11.90 22.76
N ARG A 113 -12.13 -11.88 23.42
CA ARG A 113 -12.43 -12.81 24.51
C ARG A 113 -12.27 -14.28 24.07
N THR A 114 -12.66 -14.56 22.82
CA THR A 114 -12.54 -15.88 22.20
C THR A 114 -11.75 -15.75 20.90
N GLY A 115 -10.42 -15.83 21.00
CA GLY A 115 -9.52 -15.85 19.84
C GLY A 115 -9.01 -14.48 19.40
N VAL A 116 -8.84 -14.32 18.08
CA VAL A 116 -8.19 -13.15 17.48
C VAL A 116 -9.10 -12.58 16.38
N GLY A 117 -9.27 -11.26 16.39
CA GLY A 117 -10.02 -10.53 15.38
C GLY A 117 -9.08 -9.80 14.42
N TYR A 118 -9.53 -9.63 13.18
CA TYR A 118 -8.79 -8.95 12.13
C TYR A 118 -9.65 -7.85 11.53
N HIS A 119 -9.04 -6.67 11.35
CA HIS A 119 -9.53 -5.67 10.41
C HIS A 119 -8.54 -5.60 9.26
N VAL A 120 -9.03 -5.87 8.05
CA VAL A 120 -8.21 -5.99 6.84
C VAL A 120 -8.54 -4.85 5.89
N SER A 121 -7.51 -4.28 5.28
CA SER A 121 -7.63 -3.27 4.22
C SER A 121 -6.50 -3.45 3.22
N ARG A 122 -6.75 -3.19 1.95
CA ARG A 122 -5.77 -3.37 0.86
C ARG A 122 -5.54 -2.08 0.08
N ALA A 123 -4.36 -1.99 -0.54
CA ALA A 123 -4.03 -0.99 -1.54
C ALA A 123 -3.27 -1.67 -2.67
N SER A 124 -3.61 -1.38 -3.92
CA SER A 124 -2.94 -1.93 -5.09
C SER A 124 -2.26 -0.83 -5.90
N PHE A 125 -1.07 -1.11 -6.40
CA PHE A 125 -0.32 -0.23 -7.30
C PHE A 125 -0.01 -0.99 -8.57
N CYS A 126 -0.63 -0.58 -9.68
CA CYS A 126 -0.28 -1.12 -10.99
C CYS A 126 1.10 -0.58 -11.43
N LEU A 127 1.68 -1.20 -12.45
CA LEU A 127 2.98 -0.76 -13.00
C LEU A 127 2.94 0.72 -13.40
N HIS A 128 1.83 1.18 -13.99
CA HIS A 128 1.66 2.56 -14.40
C HIS A 128 1.71 3.53 -13.22
N ALA A 129 1.05 3.21 -12.10
CA ALA A 129 1.08 4.05 -10.90
C ALA A 129 2.50 4.19 -10.35
N LEU A 130 3.29 3.12 -10.33
CA LEU A 130 4.70 3.14 -9.92
C LEU A 130 5.56 3.98 -10.88
N GLU A 131 5.31 3.90 -12.19
CA GLU A 131 5.99 4.77 -13.17
C GLU A 131 5.69 6.25 -12.92
N ARG A 132 4.43 6.59 -12.61
CA ARG A 132 4.02 7.98 -12.31
C ARG A 132 4.68 8.52 -11.05
N LEU A 133 4.84 7.69 -10.03
CA LEU A 133 5.60 8.07 -8.83
C LEU A 133 7.05 8.42 -9.18
N VAL A 134 7.73 7.60 -9.97
CA VAL A 134 9.12 7.90 -10.40
C VAL A 134 9.19 9.16 -11.23
N GLU A 135 8.22 9.39 -12.11
CA GLU A 135 8.21 10.53 -13.02
C GLU A 135 7.99 11.86 -12.30
N ARG A 136 7.10 11.88 -11.32
CA ARG A 136 6.51 13.11 -10.76
C ARG A 136 6.92 13.42 -9.33
N SER A 137 7.62 12.53 -8.63
CA SER A 137 8.09 12.78 -7.26
C SER A 137 9.58 13.11 -7.22
N ALA A 138 10.09 13.46 -6.03
CA ALA A 138 11.51 13.73 -5.80
C ALA A 138 12.32 12.48 -5.37
N ILE A 139 11.84 11.25 -5.65
CA ILE A 139 12.51 10.03 -5.20
C ILE A 139 13.91 9.87 -5.81
N ALA A 140 14.82 9.26 -5.07
CA ALA A 140 16.19 9.03 -5.53
C ALA A 140 16.22 7.96 -6.65
N LEU A 141 16.83 8.28 -7.79
CA LEU A 141 16.88 7.41 -8.98
C LEU A 141 18.03 6.40 -8.96
N ASP A 142 19.01 6.60 -8.08
CA ASP A 142 20.17 5.74 -7.87
C ASP A 142 19.90 4.60 -6.87
N ARG A 143 18.66 4.50 -6.36
CA ARG A 143 18.25 3.52 -5.35
C ARG A 143 17.08 2.67 -5.84
N PRO A 144 16.92 1.43 -5.32
CA PRO A 144 15.75 0.61 -5.64
C PRO A 144 14.45 1.31 -5.26
N LEU A 145 13.43 1.19 -6.12
CA LEU A 145 12.11 1.79 -5.92
C LEU A 145 11.25 1.06 -4.87
N LEU A 146 11.44 -0.25 -4.70
CA LEU A 146 10.56 -1.08 -3.86
C LEU A 146 10.42 -0.57 -2.41
N PRO A 147 11.49 -0.16 -1.69
CA PRO A 147 11.36 0.41 -0.35
C PRO A 147 10.54 1.71 -0.31
N VAL A 148 10.54 2.49 -1.39
CA VAL A 148 9.68 3.69 -1.50
C VAL A 148 8.23 3.28 -1.69
N ALA A 149 7.95 2.33 -2.60
CA ALA A 149 6.61 1.80 -2.80
C ALA A 149 6.05 1.19 -1.50
N ASP A 150 6.88 0.53 -0.69
CA ASP A 150 6.52 0.00 0.62
C ASP A 150 6.06 1.11 1.59
N GLN A 151 6.75 2.24 1.60
CA GLN A 151 6.37 3.40 2.41
C GLN A 151 5.06 4.01 1.93
N GLU A 152 4.86 4.09 0.62
CA GLU A 152 3.63 4.59 0.00
C GLU A 152 2.44 3.69 0.32
N GLY A 153 2.57 2.37 0.13
CA GLY A 153 1.52 1.40 0.46
C GLY A 153 1.14 1.45 1.94
N MET A 154 2.12 1.56 2.84
CA MET A 154 1.84 1.78 4.27
C MET A 154 1.13 3.11 4.55
N ARG A 155 1.50 4.19 3.84
CA ARG A 155 0.90 5.51 4.01
C ARG A 155 -0.56 5.50 3.57
N VAL A 156 -0.85 4.96 2.40
CA VAL A 156 -2.21 4.77 1.86
C VAL A 156 -3.06 3.97 2.85
N LEU A 157 -2.59 2.79 3.27
CA LEU A 157 -3.35 1.93 4.19
C LEU A 157 -3.60 2.56 5.56
N ARG A 158 -2.69 3.40 6.05
CA ARG A 158 -2.92 4.16 7.29
C ARG A 158 -3.92 5.28 7.08
N GLY A 159 -3.81 6.02 5.97
CA GLY A 159 -4.75 7.10 5.67
C GLY A 159 -6.18 6.58 5.51
N LEU A 160 -6.38 5.46 4.81
CA LEU A 160 -7.69 4.79 4.70
C LEU A 160 -8.23 4.40 6.08
N ALA A 161 -7.40 3.76 6.92
CA ALA A 161 -7.81 3.36 8.26
C ALA A 161 -8.12 4.56 9.19
N GLN A 162 -7.68 5.76 8.82
CA GLN A 162 -7.89 7.01 9.55
C GLN A 162 -8.95 7.91 8.90
N GLY A 163 -9.57 7.49 7.78
CA GLY A 163 -10.53 8.31 7.03
C GLY A 163 -9.90 9.59 6.46
N ARG A 164 -8.64 9.53 6.03
CA ARG A 164 -7.90 10.66 5.43
C ARG A 164 -7.90 10.65 3.91
N ASP A 165 -8.68 9.76 3.31
CA ASP A 165 -9.02 9.87 1.91
C ASP A 165 -10.10 10.95 1.71
N PHE A 166 -10.10 11.55 0.54
CA PHE A 166 -11.11 12.54 0.15
C PHE A 166 -11.54 12.29 -1.29
N THR A 167 -12.77 12.70 -1.63
CA THR A 167 -13.36 12.46 -2.95
C THR A 167 -13.53 13.76 -3.70
N GLU A 168 -13.21 13.76 -4.99
CA GLU A 168 -13.51 14.87 -5.89
C GLU A 168 -13.88 14.34 -7.28
N SER A 169 -14.99 14.83 -7.84
CA SER A 169 -15.48 14.42 -9.18
C SER A 169 -15.60 12.89 -9.37
N GLY A 170 -15.84 12.14 -8.30
CA GLY A 170 -15.97 10.68 -8.33
C GLY A 170 -14.65 9.90 -8.22
N ASP A 171 -13.51 10.58 -8.18
CA ASP A 171 -12.21 9.97 -7.89
C ASP A 171 -11.89 10.07 -6.40
N HIS A 172 -11.21 9.07 -5.85
CA HIS A 172 -10.71 9.08 -4.49
C HIS A 172 -9.22 9.44 -4.46
N PHE A 173 -8.87 10.30 -3.51
CA PHE A 173 -7.52 10.81 -3.32
C PHE A 173 -7.04 10.49 -1.92
N ILE A 174 -5.76 10.16 -1.80
CA ILE A 174 -5.14 9.94 -0.50
C ILE A 174 -3.73 10.55 -0.46
N PRO A 175 -3.36 11.27 0.60
CA PRO A 175 -2.03 11.85 0.71
C PRO A 175 -0.92 10.79 0.64
N ALA A 176 0.03 11.01 -0.26
CA ALA A 176 1.20 10.16 -0.42
C ALA A 176 2.24 10.40 0.68
N ALA A 177 3.26 9.54 0.76
CA ALA A 177 4.45 9.78 1.57
C ALA A 177 5.39 10.78 0.86
N ALA A 178 5.52 10.66 -0.45
CA ALA A 178 6.06 11.68 -1.34
C ALA A 178 5.18 12.95 -1.32
N ASN A 179 5.75 14.07 -1.78
CA ASN A 179 5.01 15.32 -1.91
C ASN A 179 3.97 15.23 -3.03
N GLY A 180 2.75 14.83 -2.69
CA GLY A 180 1.66 14.66 -3.64
C GLY A 180 0.49 13.84 -3.08
N VAL A 181 -0.38 13.39 -3.98
CA VAL A 181 -1.50 12.49 -3.69
C VAL A 181 -1.51 11.30 -4.64
N TRP A 182 -2.02 10.17 -4.13
CA TRP A 182 -2.45 9.07 -4.97
C TRP A 182 -3.91 9.26 -5.36
N ALA A 183 -4.20 9.13 -6.64
CA ALA A 183 -5.56 9.15 -7.18
C ALA A 183 -5.96 7.73 -7.61
N GLY A 184 -7.18 7.33 -7.27
CA GLY A 184 -7.67 5.97 -7.44
C GLY A 184 -9.16 5.83 -7.16
N GLY A 185 -9.57 4.60 -6.90
CA GLY A 185 -10.92 4.24 -6.46
C GLY A 185 -10.89 3.39 -5.19
N VAL A 186 -11.98 3.42 -4.42
CA VAL A 186 -12.20 2.48 -3.31
C VAL A 186 -13.17 1.42 -3.79
N ASP A 187 -12.68 0.20 -3.92
CA ASP A 187 -13.43 -0.98 -4.30
C ASP A 187 -13.52 -1.96 -3.12
N GLN A 188 -14.24 -3.05 -3.32
CA GLN A 188 -14.23 -4.19 -2.40
C GLN A 188 -13.59 -5.39 -3.09
N ALA A 189 -12.62 -6.00 -2.42
CA ALA A 189 -12.00 -7.23 -2.84
C ALA A 189 -12.59 -8.42 -2.07
N ALA A 190 -12.75 -9.56 -2.76
CA ALA A 190 -13.03 -10.81 -2.06
C ALA A 190 -11.90 -11.13 -1.07
N LEU A 191 -12.26 -11.71 0.07
CA LEU A 191 -11.28 -12.27 1.00
C LEU A 191 -10.76 -13.58 0.42
N ASP A 192 -9.44 -13.75 0.36
CA ASP A 192 -8.86 -14.99 -0.16
C ASP A 192 -9.20 -16.16 0.77
N GLU A 193 -9.81 -17.21 0.21
CA GLU A 193 -10.36 -18.34 0.96
C GLU A 193 -9.28 -19.14 1.70
N ASP A 194 -8.07 -19.18 1.15
CA ASP A 194 -6.92 -19.91 1.70
C ASP A 194 -6.36 -19.29 2.99
N TRP A 195 -6.78 -18.07 3.33
CA TRP A 195 -6.36 -17.41 4.58
C TRP A 195 -7.00 -18.05 5.82
N GLY A 196 -8.06 -18.85 5.65
CA GLY A 196 -8.78 -19.47 6.76
C GLY A 196 -9.50 -18.46 7.67
N LEU A 197 -9.82 -17.29 7.12
CA LEU A 197 -10.54 -16.22 7.80
C LEU A 197 -11.99 -16.19 7.29
N VAL A 198 -12.92 -15.81 8.18
CA VAL A 198 -14.32 -15.58 7.83
C VAL A 198 -14.57 -14.07 7.85
N CYS A 199 -14.92 -13.52 6.68
CA CYS A 199 -15.32 -12.12 6.59
C CYS A 199 -16.71 -11.95 7.22
N LYS A 200 -16.83 -11.05 8.20
CA LYS A 200 -18.15 -10.69 8.76
C LYS A 200 -18.92 -9.72 7.86
N ASP A 201 -18.20 -8.97 7.04
CA ASP A 201 -18.78 -8.04 6.09
C ASP A 201 -19.03 -8.73 4.76
N ALA A 202 -20.28 -8.70 4.31
CA ALA A 202 -20.66 -9.27 3.01
C ALA A 202 -20.08 -8.47 1.84
N ALA A 203 -19.74 -7.20 2.05
CA ALA A 203 -19.19 -6.33 1.00
C ALA A 203 -17.76 -6.76 0.60
N GLY A 204 -16.98 -7.35 1.51
CA GLY A 204 -15.62 -7.80 1.24
C GLY A 204 -14.56 -7.03 2.03
N VAL A 205 -13.33 -7.01 1.52
CA VAL A 205 -12.19 -6.29 2.08
C VAL A 205 -12.01 -4.97 1.31
N PRO A 206 -12.01 -3.80 1.97
CA PRO A 206 -11.82 -2.53 1.28
C PRO A 206 -10.45 -2.50 0.59
N LEU A 207 -10.44 -2.14 -0.69
CA LEU A 207 -9.27 -2.04 -1.55
C LEU A 207 -9.19 -0.64 -2.16
N PHE A 208 -8.10 0.08 -1.92
CA PHE A 208 -7.81 1.30 -2.66
C PHE A 208 -6.98 0.97 -3.91
N SER A 209 -7.60 1.08 -5.07
CA SER A 209 -7.01 0.80 -6.37
C SER A 209 -6.32 2.05 -6.91
N VAL A 210 -5.00 2.14 -6.74
CA VAL A 210 -4.21 3.30 -7.17
C VAL A 210 -4.09 3.32 -8.68
N ARG A 211 -4.55 4.41 -9.30
CA ARG A 211 -4.48 4.61 -10.75
C ARG A 211 -3.29 5.46 -11.16
N THR A 212 -3.00 6.52 -10.40
CA THR A 212 -1.92 7.46 -10.73
C THR A 212 -1.43 8.24 -9.53
N PHE A 213 -0.25 8.83 -9.67
CA PHE A 213 0.33 9.78 -8.71
C PHE A 213 0.23 11.20 -9.28
N LEU A 214 -0.23 12.14 -8.47
CA LEU A 214 -0.24 13.57 -8.78
C LEU A 214 0.73 14.29 -7.86
N SER A 215 1.74 14.92 -8.45
CA SER A 215 2.54 15.93 -7.77
C SER A 215 1.76 17.22 -7.62
N GLU A 216 2.26 18.13 -6.79
CA GLU A 216 1.61 19.40 -6.47
C GLU A 216 1.20 20.23 -7.71
N ASP A 217 2.02 20.24 -8.75
CA ASP A 217 1.81 20.92 -10.03
C ASP A 217 0.78 20.24 -10.95
N GLU A 218 0.50 18.95 -10.73
CA GLU A 218 -0.47 18.17 -11.51
C GLU A 218 -1.88 18.20 -10.88
N MET A 219 -2.02 18.77 -9.68
CA MET A 219 -3.30 18.82 -8.96
C MET A 219 -4.19 19.95 -9.50
N ARG A 220 -5.50 19.66 -9.58
CA ARG A 220 -6.50 20.73 -9.73
C ARG A 220 -6.51 21.60 -8.47
N PRO A 221 -6.88 22.89 -8.55
CA PRO A 221 -6.88 23.78 -7.38
C PRO A 221 -7.68 23.26 -6.18
N THR A 222 -8.80 22.58 -6.43
CA THR A 222 -9.67 21.93 -5.45
C THR A 222 -8.99 20.74 -4.75
N VAL A 223 -8.36 19.85 -5.52
CA VAL A 223 -7.56 18.73 -4.98
C VAL A 223 -6.39 19.26 -4.15
N TRP A 224 -5.69 20.29 -4.66
CA TRP A 224 -4.58 20.93 -3.97
C TRP A 224 -5.01 21.51 -2.64
N TYR A 225 -6.16 22.21 -2.61
CA TYR A 225 -6.68 22.83 -1.39
C TYR A 225 -7.00 21.78 -0.32
N SER A 226 -7.75 20.73 -0.68
CA SER A 226 -8.06 19.61 0.22
C SER A 226 -6.79 18.92 0.73
N TRP A 227 -5.83 18.69 -0.16
CA TRP A 227 -4.54 18.10 0.21
C TRP A 227 -3.74 18.97 1.19
N LYS A 228 -3.74 20.31 1.02
CA LYS A 228 -3.06 21.23 1.94
C LYS A 228 -3.74 21.30 3.30
N GLN A 229 -5.06 21.21 3.37
CA GLN A 229 -5.78 21.12 4.65
C GLN A 229 -5.32 19.87 5.42
N GLU A 230 -5.34 18.70 4.78
CA GLU A 230 -4.84 17.43 5.34
C GLU A 230 -3.34 17.45 5.71
N ALA A 231 -2.55 18.28 5.04
CA ALA A 231 -1.14 18.47 5.36
C ALA A 231 -0.92 19.40 6.55
N SER A 232 -1.83 20.34 6.79
CA SER A 232 -1.74 21.36 7.86
C SER A 232 -2.22 20.83 9.21
N ASP A 233 -3.11 19.83 9.22
CA ASP A 233 -3.58 19.14 10.44
C ASP A 233 -2.58 18.07 10.95
N ARG A 234 -1.28 18.27 10.71
CA ARG A 234 -0.15 17.40 11.12
C ARG A 234 0.75 18.08 12.14
#